data_AF-A0A932J646-F1
#
_entry.id   AF-A0A932J646-F1
#
_cell.length_a   1.000
_cell.length_b   1.000
_cell.length_c   1.000
_cell.angle_alpha   90.00
_cell.angle_beta   90.00
_cell.angle_gamma   90.00
#
_symmetry.space_group_name_H-M   'P 1'
#
loop_
_entity.id
_entity.type
_entity.pdbx_description
1 polymer ?
#
loop_
_entity_poly.entity_id
_entity_poly.type
_entity_poly.pdbx_seq_one_letter_code
_entity_poly.pdbx_strand_id
1 'polypeptide(L)'
;MDHDEVITIHNNRTERVDHDEKISIGDNRNTEVGKNVTTRIGKNWRVEVGDSIEFVCGKSVIRMDKDGNISVNGHQISVGATGEQHYQADGNITVKGKNILEN
;
A
#
# COMPACT_ATOMS: atom_id res chain seq x y z
N MET A 1 20.98 32.95 7.79
CA MET A 1 21.02 31.58 8.33
C MET A 1 20.63 30.68 7.17
N ASP A 2 21.43 29.68 6.86
CA ASP A 2 21.06 28.71 5.82
C ASP A 2 19.98 27.78 6.38
N HIS A 3 18.93 27.55 5.59
CA HIS A 3 17.75 26.78 5.98
C HIS A 3 17.76 25.34 5.42
N ASP A 4 18.78 25.00 4.64
CA ASP A 4 18.82 23.79 3.81
C ASP A 4 20.01 22.88 4.18
N GLU A 5 19.79 21.57 4.15
CA GLU A 5 20.82 20.54 4.33
C GLU A 5 20.80 19.56 3.16
N VAL A 6 21.98 19.22 2.62
CA VAL A 6 22.13 18.21 1.56
C VAL A 6 23.17 17.18 1.99
N ILE A 7 22.76 15.92 2.06
CA ILE A 7 23.64 14.78 2.33
C ILE A 7 23.76 13.94 1.06
N THR A 8 24.99 13.73 0.59
CA THR A 8 25.30 12.84 -0.54
C THR A 8 26.14 11.65 -0.07
N ILE A 9 25.73 10.43 -0.46
CA ILE A 9 26.49 9.21 -0.23
C ILE A 9 26.90 8.64 -1.59
N HIS A 10 28.21 8.53 -1.84
CA HIS A 10 28.73 8.10 -3.15
C HIS A 10 28.64 6.58 -3.40
N ASN A 11 28.53 5.78 -2.34
CA ASN A 11 28.52 4.32 -2.44
C ASN A 11 27.35 3.72 -1.63
N ASN A 12 27.59 3.32 -0.38
CA ASN A 12 26.60 2.63 0.45
C ASN A 12 26.36 3.35 1.78
N ARG A 13 25.11 3.34 2.26
CA ARG A 13 24.72 3.70 3.63
C ARG A 13 24.17 2.46 4.33
N THR A 14 24.67 2.18 5.53
CA THR A 14 24.08 1.22 6.46
C THR A 14 23.72 1.97 7.73
N GLU A 15 22.50 1.77 8.22
CA GLU A 15 21.99 2.41 9.43
C GLU A 15 21.43 1.34 10.37
N ARG A 16 21.72 1.49 11.65
CA ARG A 16 21.22 0.62 12.71
C ARG A 16 20.81 1.50 13.89
N VAL A 17 19.60 1.27 14.36
CA VAL A 17 19.09 1.84 15.60
C VAL A 17 18.84 0.66 16.55
N ASP A 18 19.46 0.67 17.73
CA ASP A 18 19.37 -0.44 18.69
C ASP A 18 18.06 -0.45 19.49
N HIS A 19 17.40 0.71 19.56
CA HIS A 19 16.13 0.91 20.26
C HIS A 19 15.11 1.49 19.27
N ASP A 20 14.66 2.72 19.50
CA ASP A 20 13.54 3.31 18.77
C ASP A 20 13.98 4.42 17.81
N GLU A 21 13.37 4.46 16.63
CA GLU A 21 13.51 5.55 15.66
C GLU A 21 12.18 6.30 15.54
N LYS A 22 12.23 7.64 15.62
CA LYS A 22 11.08 8.50 15.33
C LYS A 22 11.47 9.53 14.28
N ILE A 23 10.73 9.55 13.18
CA ILE A 23 10.88 10.53 12.10
C ILE A 23 9.64 11.41 12.08
N SER A 24 9.81 12.73 11.97
CA SER A 24 8.73 13.70 11.79
C SER A 24 9.13 14.68 10.70
N ILE A 25 8.24 14.85 9.72
CA ILE A 25 8.42 15.76 8.58
C ILE A 25 7.33 16.81 8.67
N GLY A 26 7.70 18.10 8.61
CA GLY A 26 6.76 19.20 8.77
C GLY A 26 5.82 19.40 7.58
N ASP A 27 6.33 19.17 6.37
CA ASP A 27 5.60 19.32 5.12
C ASP A 27 5.56 17.98 4.36
N ASN A 28 6.33 17.84 3.27
CA ASN A 28 6.24 16.69 2.37
C ASN A 28 7.47 15.78 2.46
N ARG A 29 7.26 14.47 2.34
CA ARG A 29 8.31 13.47 2.12
C ARG A 29 8.16 12.85 0.73
N ASN A 30 9.15 13.05 -0.15
CA ASN A 30 9.27 12.32 -1.41
C ASN A 30 10.32 11.21 -1.26
N THR A 31 10.13 10.06 -1.91
CA THR A 31 11.10 8.96 -1.89
C THR A 31 11.12 8.29 -3.25
N GLU A 32 12.28 8.29 -3.89
CA GLU A 32 12.52 7.63 -5.17
C GLU A 32 13.57 6.53 -4.99
N VAL A 33 13.30 5.35 -5.54
CA VAL A 33 14.19 4.18 -5.46
C VAL A 33 14.39 3.63 -6.87
N GLY A 34 15.63 3.67 -7.37
CA GLY A 34 15.93 3.32 -8.76
C GLY A 34 15.85 1.83 -9.11
N LYS A 35 15.76 0.93 -8.11
CA LYS A 35 15.66 -0.52 -8.34
C LYS A 35 14.56 -1.17 -7.49
N ASN A 36 14.86 -1.50 -6.23
CA ASN A 36 13.96 -2.26 -5.37
C ASN A 36 13.98 -1.71 -3.95
N VAL A 37 12.83 -1.77 -3.27
CA VAL A 37 12.70 -1.59 -1.82
C VAL A 37 12.14 -2.88 -1.22
N THR A 38 12.72 -3.31 -0.10
CA THR A 38 12.24 -4.45 0.69
C THR A 38 12.07 -4.01 2.13
N THR A 39 10.86 -4.16 2.67
CA THR A 39 10.55 -3.80 4.06
C THR A 39 10.08 -5.03 4.81
N ARG A 40 10.74 -5.38 5.91
CA ARG A 40 10.35 -6.49 6.79
C ARG A 40 9.95 -5.94 8.14
N ILE A 41 8.72 -6.24 8.56
CA ILE A 41 8.16 -5.79 9.83
C ILE A 41 7.84 -7.02 10.67
N GLY A 42 8.36 -7.07 11.90
CA GLY A 42 8.27 -8.26 12.74
C GLY A 42 6.92 -8.46 13.44
N LYS A 43 6.13 -7.40 13.60
CA LYS A 43 4.82 -7.44 14.26
C LYS A 43 3.74 -6.79 13.40
N ASN A 44 3.58 -5.46 13.48
CA ASN A 44 2.46 -4.75 12.86
C ASN A 44 2.96 -3.61 11.96
N TRP A 45 2.38 -3.51 10.76
CA TRP A 45 2.51 -2.34 9.89
C TRP A 45 1.18 -1.61 9.84
N ARG A 46 1.13 -0.42 10.45
CA ARG A 46 -0.06 0.44 10.43
C ARG A 46 0.23 1.66 9.57
N VAL A 47 -0.67 1.95 8.64
CA VAL A 47 -0.63 3.12 7.77
C VAL A 47 -1.94 3.88 7.96
N GLU A 48 -1.85 5.14 8.35
CA GLU A 48 -2.98 6.04 8.51
C GLU A 48 -2.81 7.19 7.52
N VAL A 49 -3.81 7.38 6.66
CA VAL A 49 -3.82 8.42 5.61
C VAL A 49 -5.09 9.24 5.73
N GLY A 50 -5.01 10.53 5.40
CA GLY A 50 -6.17 11.44 5.45
C GLY A 50 -7.13 11.23 4.29
N ASP A 51 -6.61 11.19 3.05
CA ASP A 51 -7.45 11.26 1.85
C ASP A 51 -7.53 9.94 1.08
N SER A 52 -6.40 9.33 0.72
CA SER A 52 -6.36 8.07 -0.03
C SER A 52 -5.04 7.35 0.07
N ILE A 53 -5.08 6.02 -0.09
CA ILE A 53 -3.91 5.15 -0.28
C ILE A 53 -4.09 4.35 -1.57
N GLU A 54 -3.04 4.28 -2.38
CA GLU A 54 -3.04 3.59 -3.68
C GLU A 54 -1.78 2.73 -3.85
N PHE A 55 -1.96 1.48 -4.29
CA PHE A 55 -0.90 0.61 -4.76
C PHE A 55 -1.06 0.41 -6.26
N VAL A 56 -0.16 1.01 -7.04
CA VAL A 56 -0.22 1.01 -8.50
C VAL A 56 0.90 0.16 -9.09
N CYS A 57 0.55 -0.75 -9.99
CA CYS A 57 1.49 -1.53 -10.78
C CYS A 57 1.01 -1.61 -12.23
N GLY A 58 1.55 -0.74 -13.09
CA GLY A 58 1.08 -0.59 -14.46
C GLY A 58 -0.42 -0.25 -14.50
N LYS A 59 -1.25 -1.15 -15.03
CA LYS A 59 -2.71 -1.00 -15.11
C LYS A 59 -3.46 -1.49 -13.86
N SER A 60 -2.78 -2.18 -12.96
CA SER A 60 -3.40 -2.73 -11.74
C SER A 60 -3.35 -1.69 -10.62
N VAL A 61 -4.46 -1.51 -9.92
CA VAL A 61 -4.60 -0.55 -8.83
C VAL A 61 -5.38 -1.17 -7.67
N ILE A 62 -4.83 -1.07 -6.47
CA ILE A 62 -5.57 -1.29 -5.21
C ILE A 62 -5.67 0.07 -4.51
N ARG A 63 -6.87 0.53 -4.20
CA ARG A 63 -7.10 1.88 -3.66
C ARG A 63 -8.13 1.88 -2.53
N MET A 64 -7.88 2.71 -1.52
CA MET A 64 -8.85 3.09 -0.49
C MET A 64 -8.91 4.62 -0.39
N ASP A 65 -10.08 5.17 -0.05
CA ASP A 65 -10.24 6.63 0.14
C ASP A 65 -11.00 7.01 1.43
N LYS A 66 -10.97 8.30 1.73
CA LYS A 66 -11.59 8.93 2.91
C LYS A 66 -13.10 8.71 3.03
N ASP A 67 -13.76 8.38 1.92
CA ASP A 67 -15.20 8.14 1.88
C ASP A 67 -15.51 6.65 2.13
N GLY A 68 -14.48 5.83 2.40
CA GLY A 68 -14.59 4.42 2.72
C GLY A 68 -14.66 3.49 1.50
N ASN A 69 -14.46 4.01 0.28
CA ASN A 69 -14.48 3.16 -0.90
C ASN A 69 -13.19 2.34 -0.97
N ILE A 70 -13.33 1.05 -1.27
CA ILE A 70 -12.21 0.14 -1.54
C ILE A 70 -12.37 -0.39 -2.96
N SER A 71 -11.32 -0.29 -3.77
CA SER A 71 -11.33 -0.77 -5.15
C SER A 71 -10.10 -1.61 -5.46
N VAL A 72 -10.32 -2.68 -6.24
CA VAL A 72 -9.28 -3.59 -6.73
C VAL A 72 -9.52 -3.76 -8.23
N ASN A 73 -8.62 -3.19 -9.03
CA ASN A 73 -8.76 -3.12 -10.48
C ASN A 73 -7.56 -3.80 -11.15
N GLY A 74 -7.81 -4.63 -12.16
CA GLY A 74 -6.79 -5.31 -12.94
C GLY A 74 -7.39 -6.04 -14.14
N HIS A 75 -6.55 -6.63 -15.00
CA HIS A 75 -7.02 -7.43 -16.14
C HIS A 75 -7.69 -8.74 -15.69
N GLN A 76 -7.10 -9.39 -14.68
CA GLN A 76 -7.61 -10.60 -14.05
C GLN A 76 -7.41 -10.49 -12.55
N ILE A 77 -8.42 -10.89 -11.78
CA ILE A 77 -8.35 -11.04 -10.33
C ILE A 77 -8.58 -12.52 -10.04
N SER A 78 -7.62 -13.16 -9.37
CA SER A 78 -7.72 -14.55 -8.95
C SER A 78 -7.81 -14.60 -7.43
N VAL A 79 -8.83 -15.26 -6.89
CA VAL A 79 -9.04 -15.41 -5.45
C VAL A 79 -9.08 -16.90 -5.12
N GLY A 80 -7.98 -17.41 -4.56
CA GLY A 80 -7.86 -18.78 -4.07
C GLY A 80 -7.84 -18.83 -2.56
N ALA A 81 -8.62 -19.73 -1.97
CA ALA A 81 -8.64 -19.98 -0.53
C ALA A 81 -8.69 -21.49 -0.26
N THR A 82 -8.02 -21.94 0.80
CA THR A 82 -8.11 -23.33 1.28
C THR A 82 -9.30 -23.55 2.21
N GLY A 83 -9.80 -22.48 2.82
CA GLY A 83 -11.06 -22.44 3.58
C GLY A 83 -12.16 -21.75 2.80
N GLU A 84 -13.27 -21.47 3.49
CA GLU A 84 -14.42 -20.77 2.91
C GLU A 84 -14.09 -19.32 2.55
N GLN A 85 -14.68 -18.85 1.45
CA GLN A 85 -14.68 -17.44 1.08
C GLN A 85 -16.03 -16.85 1.44
N HIS A 86 -16.03 -15.80 2.24
CA HIS A 86 -17.23 -15.22 2.82
C HIS A 86 -17.52 -13.84 2.24
N TYR A 87 -18.65 -13.69 1.54
CA TYR A 87 -19.09 -12.44 0.93
C TYR A 87 -20.45 -12.07 1.51
N GLN A 88 -20.47 -11.07 2.40
CA GLN A 88 -21.69 -10.59 3.05
C GLN A 88 -21.80 -9.08 2.96
N ALA A 89 -23.04 -8.61 2.79
CA ALA A 89 -23.39 -7.19 2.85
C ALA A 89 -24.78 -7.08 3.49
N ASP A 90 -25.00 -6.01 4.28
CA ASP A 90 -26.33 -5.68 4.81
C ASP A 90 -27.31 -5.28 3.69
N GLY A 91 -26.76 -4.78 2.58
CA GLY A 91 -27.48 -4.48 1.35
C GLY A 91 -27.24 -5.52 0.26
N ASN A 92 -27.30 -5.07 -1.00
CA ASN A 92 -27.15 -5.96 -2.15
C ASN A 92 -25.68 -6.24 -2.47
N ILE A 93 -25.36 -7.50 -2.76
CA ILE A 93 -24.15 -7.87 -3.50
C ILE A 93 -24.50 -7.91 -4.98
N THR A 94 -23.80 -7.12 -5.80
CA THR A 94 -23.99 -7.10 -7.25
C THR A 94 -22.79 -7.74 -7.95
N VAL A 95 -23.00 -8.86 -8.62
CA VAL A 95 -21.98 -9.52 -9.46
C VAL A 95 -22.39 -9.42 -10.92
N LYS A 96 -21.54 -8.81 -11.74
CA LYS A 96 -21.76 -8.67 -13.19
C LYS A 96 -20.65 -9.40 -13.93
N GLY A 97 -21.01 -10.51 -14.57
CA GLY A 97 -20.16 -11.23 -15.50
C GLY A 97 -20.97 -11.60 -16.73
N LYS A 98 -20.30 -11.80 -17.88
CA LYS A 98 -20.95 -12.41 -19.04
C LYS A 98 -21.52 -13.78 -18.68
N ASN A 99 -20.77 -14.54 -17.88
CA ASN A 99 -21.17 -15.80 -17.27
C ASN A 99 -20.74 -15.81 -15.80
N ILE A 100 -21.59 -16.34 -14.93
CA ILE A 100 -21.27 -16.70 -13.55
C ILE A 100 -21.52 -18.20 -13.48
N LEU A 101 -20.47 -18.98 -13.24
CA LEU A 101 -20.54 -20.43 -13.19
C LEU A 101 -20.61 -20.87 -11.73
N GLU A 102 -21.61 -21.69 -11.42
CA GLU A 102 -21.77 -22.39 -10.14
C GLU A 102 -21.65 -23.90 -10.39
N ASN A 103 -21.06 -24.64 -9.45
CA ASN A 103 -20.95 -26.10 -9.51
C ASN A 103 -21.62 -26.71 -8.28
#